data_AF-A0A8J2JG56-F1
#
_entry.id   AF-A0A8J2JG56-F1
#
_cell.length_a   1.000
_cell.length_b   1.000
_cell.length_c   1.000
_cell.angle_alpha   90.00
_cell.angle_beta   90.00
_cell.angle_gamma   90.00
#
_symmetry.space_group_name_H-M   'P 1'
#
loop_
_entity.id
_entity.type
_entity.pdbx_description
1 polymer ?
#
loop_
_entity_poly.entity_id
_entity_poly.type
_entity_poly.pdbx_seq_one_letter_code
_entity_poly.pdbx_strand_id
1 'polypeptide(L)'
;MSTPILIKNESGNRHDSSQDVQPIGVSPLQVFNLVSDSDIESQGSFGPDWIDPVHRSVPETVKRSWKLKLPAESVSDVLRLNALLIEDENERELESRISKLGGTDVGKCTRNILRKILTDEAAQGLNWRGQNGKVAMVQMRITTLISDAVIGFLGSNKAATALVEDSIKEWLKQASNRISQKLKRHQLHPSDD
;
A
#
# COMPACT_ATOMS: atom_id res chain seq x y z
N MET A 1 41.35 56.01 28.97
CA MET A 1 39.97 56.49 28.75
C MET A 1 39.07 55.29 28.53
N SER A 2 37.85 55.36 29.06
CA SER A 2 36.72 54.42 28.95
C SER A 2 36.68 53.18 29.86
N THR A 3 35.83 53.36 30.87
CA THR A 3 35.13 52.46 31.79
C THR A 3 34.27 51.36 31.14
N PRO A 4 33.93 50.27 31.86
CA PRO A 4 32.96 49.26 31.45
C PRO A 4 31.52 49.60 31.92
N ILE A 5 30.49 49.22 31.15
CA ILE A 5 29.08 49.30 31.57
C ILE A 5 28.39 47.94 31.40
N LEU A 6 27.86 47.49 32.53
CA LEU A 6 26.93 46.40 32.76
C LEU A 6 25.50 46.83 32.39
N ILE A 7 24.72 45.99 31.71
CA ILE A 7 23.25 46.02 31.81
C ILE A 7 22.74 44.58 32.01
N LYS A 8 22.15 44.37 33.19
CA LYS A 8 21.24 43.27 33.55
C LYS A 8 19.87 43.53 32.93
N ASN A 9 19.18 42.48 32.54
CA ASN A 9 17.72 42.45 32.53
C ASN A 9 17.22 41.06 32.96
N GLU A 10 16.88 40.99 34.25
CA GLU A 10 15.93 40.04 34.81
C GLU A 10 14.52 40.58 34.55
N SER A 11 13.62 39.73 34.08
CA SER A 11 12.20 39.83 34.40
C SER A 11 11.62 38.43 34.43
N GLY A 12 11.52 37.88 35.63
CA GLY A 12 10.66 36.73 35.89
C GLY A 12 9.20 37.14 35.88
N ASN A 13 8.32 36.20 35.52
CA ASN A 13 7.05 36.09 36.21
C ASN A 13 6.63 34.62 36.37
N ARG A 14 5.86 34.40 37.42
CA ARG A 14 5.75 33.24 38.29
C ARG A 14 4.66 32.25 37.87
N HIS A 15 4.91 30.99 38.24
CA HIS A 15 3.99 29.98 38.80
C HIS A 15 2.72 29.62 38.02
N ASP A 16 2.63 28.36 37.58
CA ASP A 16 1.57 27.48 38.08
C ASP A 16 2.03 26.01 38.05
N SER A 17 1.36 25.23 38.88
CA SER A 17 1.78 24.03 39.58
C SER A 17 1.31 22.76 38.87
N SER A 18 1.94 21.62 39.18
CA SER A 18 1.29 20.29 39.31
C SER A 18 0.68 19.69 38.01
N GLN A 19 1.00 18.50 37.51
CA GLN A 19 1.45 17.26 38.10
C GLN A 19 2.05 16.33 37.04
N ASP A 20 3.00 15.53 37.52
CA ASP A 20 3.14 14.08 37.38
C ASP A 20 3.35 13.35 36.05
N VAL A 21 4.35 12.48 36.20
CA VAL A 21 4.96 11.52 35.31
C VAL A 21 4.01 10.33 35.07
N GLN A 22 4.06 9.81 33.85
CA GLN A 22 3.36 8.61 33.35
C GLN A 22 3.69 7.35 34.19
N PRO A 23 2.89 6.26 34.14
CA PRO A 23 3.20 5.25 33.11
C PRO A 23 2.03 4.39 32.57
N ILE A 24 2.15 4.02 31.30
CA ILE A 24 2.06 2.66 30.72
C ILE A 24 1.19 1.63 31.47
N GLY A 25 0.13 1.11 30.83
CA GLY A 25 -0.60 -0.05 31.37
C GLY A 25 -1.76 -0.56 30.50
N VAL A 26 -1.45 -1.47 29.58
CA VAL A 26 -2.22 -2.68 29.15
C VAL A 26 -3.69 -2.87 29.60
N SER A 27 -4.58 -3.08 28.63
CA SER A 27 -5.78 -3.97 28.75
C SER A 27 -5.32 -5.43 28.83
N PRO A 28 -5.96 -6.36 29.60
CA PRO A 28 -7.22 -6.99 29.16
C PRO A 28 -8.15 -7.64 30.24
N LEU A 29 -9.42 -7.81 29.86
CA LEU A 29 -10.38 -8.84 30.32
C LEU A 29 -10.77 -8.93 31.82
N GLN A 30 -12.03 -8.62 32.12
CA GLN A 30 -12.77 -9.20 33.23
C GLN A 30 -14.09 -9.79 32.70
N VAL A 31 -14.17 -11.11 32.85
CA VAL A 31 -15.29 -12.01 32.55
C VAL A 31 -16.10 -12.20 33.83
N PHE A 32 -17.35 -12.64 33.67
CA PHE A 32 -18.30 -13.15 34.68
C PHE A 32 -19.19 -12.10 35.34
N ASN A 33 -20.41 -11.97 34.79
CA ASN A 33 -21.57 -11.62 35.59
C ASN A 33 -22.40 -12.88 35.86
N LEU A 34 -22.73 -13.03 37.14
CA LEU A 34 -23.49 -14.08 37.80
C LEU A 34 -24.84 -14.36 37.13
N VAL A 35 -25.12 -15.65 36.96
CA VAL A 35 -26.48 -16.19 36.85
C VAL A 35 -27.12 -16.14 38.25
N SER A 36 -28.35 -15.62 38.31
CA SER A 36 -29.30 -15.93 39.37
C SER A 36 -30.60 -16.37 38.71
N ASP A 37 -30.96 -17.63 38.96
CA ASP A 37 -32.25 -18.23 38.63
C ASP A 37 -33.36 -17.61 39.47
N SER A 38 -34.43 -17.16 38.82
CA SER A 38 -35.79 -17.29 39.33
C SER A 38 -36.80 -16.92 38.24
N ASP A 39 -37.78 -17.82 38.09
CA ASP A 39 -39.11 -17.65 37.49
C ASP A 39 -39.32 -18.21 36.07
N ILE A 40 -39.65 -19.50 36.06
CA ILE A 40 -40.42 -20.19 35.02
C ILE A 40 -41.91 -20.05 35.37
N GLU A 41 -42.70 -19.72 34.34
CA GLU A 41 -44.12 -20.04 34.06
C GLU A 41 -45.01 -18.82 33.81
N SER A 42 -45.42 -18.61 32.55
CA SER A 42 -46.79 -18.97 32.15
C SER A 42 -46.96 -18.86 30.63
N GLN A 43 -47.72 -19.79 30.09
CA GLN A 43 -47.85 -20.09 28.67
C GLN A 43 -48.68 -19.05 27.90
N GLY A 44 -48.21 -18.70 26.70
CA GLY A 44 -48.95 -17.96 25.69
C GLY A 44 -48.61 -18.51 24.31
N SER A 45 -49.50 -19.35 23.78
CA SER A 45 -49.45 -19.92 22.44
C SER A 45 -49.64 -18.82 21.38
N PHE A 46 -48.59 -18.50 20.62
CA PHE A 46 -48.66 -17.96 19.26
C PHE A 46 -47.41 -18.41 18.49
N GLY A 47 -47.53 -19.45 17.66
CA GLY A 47 -46.73 -19.49 16.43
C GLY A 47 -47.30 -18.41 15.49
N PRO A 48 -46.48 -17.70 14.69
CA PRO A 48 -45.96 -18.33 13.47
C PRO A 48 -44.59 -17.82 13.00
N ASP A 49 -44.00 -18.59 12.08
CA ASP A 49 -43.26 -18.14 10.89
C ASP A 49 -42.51 -16.80 10.98
N TRP A 50 -41.26 -16.86 11.43
CA TRP A 50 -40.20 -16.11 10.77
C TRP A 50 -39.03 -17.07 10.50
N ILE A 51 -39.18 -17.78 9.39
CA ILE A 51 -38.08 -17.97 8.44
C ILE A 51 -37.58 -16.53 8.14
N ASP A 52 -36.33 -16.13 8.38
CA ASP A 52 -35.11 -16.69 7.83
C ASP A 52 -33.91 -16.58 8.78
N PRO A 53 -33.04 -17.61 8.87
CA PRO A 53 -31.63 -17.34 9.05
C PRO A 53 -31.20 -16.59 7.79
N VAL A 54 -30.86 -15.31 7.91
CA VAL A 54 -29.94 -14.70 6.95
C VAL A 54 -28.58 -15.38 7.17
N HIS A 55 -28.49 -16.63 6.73
CA HIS A 55 -27.38 -17.08 5.93
C HIS A 55 -27.36 -16.07 4.79
N ARG A 56 -26.69 -14.94 5.03
CA ARG A 56 -26.24 -14.03 3.99
C ARG A 56 -25.47 -14.96 3.09
N SER A 57 -26.13 -15.43 2.04
CA SER A 57 -25.51 -15.94 0.85
C SER A 57 -24.54 -14.83 0.50
N VAL A 58 -23.28 -14.99 0.94
CA VAL A 58 -22.17 -14.43 0.21
C VAL A 58 -22.42 -15.02 -1.16
N PRO A 59 -22.74 -14.23 -2.20
CA PRO A 59 -22.77 -14.79 -3.53
C PRO A 59 -21.36 -15.26 -3.80
N GLU A 60 -21.12 -16.54 -3.50
CA GLU A 60 -20.01 -17.33 -3.97
C GLU A 60 -20.03 -17.13 -5.48
N THR A 61 -18.98 -16.51 -6.01
CA THR A 61 -18.80 -16.17 -7.43
C THR A 61 -19.45 -14.89 -7.98
N VAL A 62 -19.38 -13.76 -7.25
CA VAL A 62 -19.09 -12.53 -8.00
C VAL A 62 -17.68 -12.71 -8.57
N LYS A 63 -17.60 -13.22 -9.81
CA LYS A 63 -16.41 -13.06 -10.66
C LYS A 63 -16.14 -11.56 -10.66
N ARG A 64 -15.25 -11.10 -9.77
CA ARG A 64 -14.73 -9.74 -9.79
C ARG A 64 -14.09 -9.60 -11.16
N SER A 65 -14.81 -8.99 -12.10
CA SER A 65 -14.29 -8.81 -13.44
C SER A 65 -13.32 -7.65 -13.35
N TRP A 66 -12.05 -7.99 -13.08
CA TRP A 66 -10.98 -7.01 -13.11
C TRP A 66 -11.01 -6.27 -14.45
N LYS A 67 -11.18 -4.95 -14.41
CA LYS A 67 -11.44 -4.14 -15.61
C LYS A 67 -10.18 -3.82 -16.45
N LEU A 68 -8.99 -4.19 -15.97
CA LEU A 68 -7.72 -3.76 -16.55
C LEU A 68 -6.92 -4.92 -17.16
N LYS A 69 -6.52 -4.80 -18.41
CA LYS A 69 -5.53 -5.73 -18.98
C LYS A 69 -4.16 -5.35 -18.41
N LEU A 70 -3.48 -6.32 -17.79
CA LEU A 70 -2.12 -6.19 -17.29
C LEU A 70 -1.23 -7.22 -17.99
N PRO A 71 0.04 -6.89 -18.30
CA PRO A 71 0.72 -5.61 -18.02
C PRO A 71 0.22 -4.45 -18.90
N ALA A 72 0.38 -3.21 -18.44
CA ALA A 72 0.09 -2.01 -19.22
C ALA A 72 1.15 -1.83 -20.32
N GLU A 73 0.69 -1.66 -21.57
CA GLU A 73 1.55 -1.72 -22.76
C GLU A 73 2.01 -0.33 -23.22
N SER A 74 1.25 0.71 -22.90
CA SER A 74 1.53 2.10 -23.26
C SER A 74 1.50 3.02 -22.04
N VAL A 75 2.11 4.21 -22.16
CA VAL A 75 2.03 5.26 -21.12
C VAL A 75 0.57 5.64 -20.83
N SER A 76 -0.29 5.68 -21.86
CA SER A 76 -1.72 5.96 -21.70
C SER A 76 -2.42 4.90 -20.84
N ASP A 77 -2.05 3.62 -21.00
CA ASP A 77 -2.58 2.53 -20.17
C ASP A 77 -2.13 2.66 -18.72
N VAL A 78 -0.89 3.10 -18.48
CA VAL A 78 -0.38 3.36 -17.12
C VAL A 78 -1.15 4.50 -16.46
N LEU A 79 -1.41 5.59 -17.19
CA LEU A 79 -2.21 6.71 -16.68
C LEU A 79 -3.64 6.29 -16.39
N ARG A 80 -4.25 5.49 -17.28
CA ARG A 80 -5.59 4.93 -17.08
C ARG A 80 -5.64 3.98 -15.87
N LEU A 81 -4.65 3.12 -15.73
CA LEU A 81 -4.49 2.25 -14.55
C LEU A 81 -4.42 3.10 -13.29
N ASN A 82 -3.57 4.13 -13.27
CA ASN A 82 -3.41 5.01 -12.11
C ASN A 82 -4.71 5.74 -11.75
N ALA A 83 -5.48 6.20 -12.75
CA ALA A 83 -6.77 6.85 -12.52
C ALA A 83 -7.82 5.88 -11.96
N LEU A 84 -7.81 4.60 -12.38
CA LEU A 84 -8.74 3.60 -11.86
C LEU A 84 -8.48 3.23 -10.40
N LEU A 85 -7.26 3.43 -9.90
CA LEU A 85 -6.89 3.19 -8.50
C LEU A 85 -7.36 4.29 -7.54
N ILE A 86 -8.09 5.29 -8.04
CA ILE A 86 -8.83 6.23 -7.17
C ILE A 86 -9.97 5.49 -6.45
N GLU A 87 -10.54 4.47 -7.09
CA GLU A 87 -11.61 3.65 -6.53
C GLU A 87 -11.05 2.55 -5.62
N ASP A 88 -11.49 2.51 -4.36
CA ASP A 88 -10.99 1.60 -3.32
C ASP A 88 -11.06 0.11 -3.72
N GLU A 89 -12.11 -0.32 -4.43
CA GLU A 89 -12.25 -1.71 -4.87
C GLU A 89 -11.14 -2.10 -5.86
N ASN A 90 -10.81 -1.20 -6.81
CA ASN A 90 -9.74 -1.45 -7.79
C ASN A 90 -8.36 -1.44 -7.12
N GLU A 91 -8.16 -0.54 -6.17
CA GLU A 91 -6.94 -0.46 -5.38
C GLU A 91 -6.69 -1.76 -4.60
N ARG A 92 -7.68 -2.21 -3.82
CA ARG A 92 -7.60 -3.46 -3.04
C ARG A 92 -7.41 -4.69 -3.92
N GLU A 93 -8.07 -4.74 -5.08
CA GLU A 93 -7.91 -5.87 -6.00
C GLU A 93 -6.50 -5.89 -6.61
N LEU A 94 -5.94 -4.74 -7.01
CA LEU A 94 -4.56 -4.68 -7.48
C LEU A 94 -3.58 -5.06 -6.39
N GLU A 95 -3.75 -4.49 -5.19
CA GLU A 95 -2.94 -4.78 -4.01
C GLU A 95 -2.90 -6.28 -3.73
N SER A 96 -4.07 -6.92 -3.64
CA SER A 96 -4.19 -8.36 -3.42
C SER A 96 -3.46 -9.19 -4.48
N ARG A 97 -3.40 -8.73 -5.72
CA ARG A 97 -2.69 -9.41 -6.81
C ARG A 97 -1.18 -9.22 -6.73
N ILE A 98 -0.70 -8.01 -6.45
CA ILE A 98 0.74 -7.71 -6.43
C ILE A 98 1.40 -8.23 -5.16
N SER A 99 0.70 -8.25 -4.03
CA SER A 99 1.20 -8.79 -2.75
C SER A 99 1.51 -10.29 -2.80
N LYS A 100 0.94 -11.02 -3.78
CA LYS A 100 1.22 -12.45 -4.00
C LYS A 100 2.50 -12.74 -4.76
N LEU A 101 3.12 -11.74 -5.40
CA LEU A 101 4.28 -11.97 -6.26
C LEU A 101 5.57 -12.25 -5.47
N GLY A 102 5.70 -11.65 -4.29
CA GLY A 102 6.83 -11.85 -3.38
C GLY A 102 8.22 -11.65 -4.00
N GLY A 103 9.25 -12.02 -3.25
CA GLY A 103 10.64 -11.97 -3.68
C GLY A 103 11.58 -12.50 -2.60
N THR A 104 12.86 -12.65 -2.90
CA THR A 104 13.87 -12.99 -1.88
C THR A 104 14.31 -11.76 -1.08
N ASP A 105 14.14 -10.58 -1.67
CA ASP A 105 14.54 -9.29 -1.13
C ASP A 105 13.65 -8.18 -1.71
N VAL A 106 13.78 -6.97 -1.16
CA VAL A 106 13.00 -5.77 -1.54
C VAL A 106 13.12 -5.47 -3.03
N GLY A 107 14.34 -5.55 -3.58
CA GLY A 107 14.57 -5.21 -4.97
C GLY A 107 14.02 -6.26 -5.93
N LYS A 108 14.13 -7.55 -5.61
CA LYS A 108 13.55 -8.63 -6.43
C LYS A 108 12.03 -8.59 -6.38
N CYS A 109 11.43 -8.37 -5.21
CA CYS A 109 9.99 -8.23 -5.05
C CYS A 109 9.46 -7.05 -5.89
N THR A 110 10.06 -5.86 -5.72
CA THR A 110 9.74 -4.67 -6.50
C THR A 110 9.80 -4.93 -8.01
N ARG A 111 10.88 -5.55 -8.50
CA ARG A 111 11.04 -5.85 -9.94
C ARG A 111 10.03 -6.88 -10.46
N ASN A 112 9.65 -7.86 -9.64
CA ASN A 112 8.62 -8.83 -10.00
C ASN A 112 7.25 -8.16 -10.15
N ILE A 113 6.90 -7.27 -9.21
CA ILE A 113 5.69 -6.46 -9.28
C ILE A 113 5.70 -5.60 -10.54
N LEU A 114 6.77 -4.83 -10.77
CA LEU A 114 6.90 -3.96 -11.94
C LEU A 114 6.71 -4.72 -13.26
N ARG A 115 7.31 -5.90 -13.42
CA ARG A 115 7.12 -6.75 -14.62
C ARG A 115 5.68 -7.25 -14.80
N LYS A 116 4.91 -7.36 -13.70
CA LYS A 116 3.52 -7.80 -13.77
C LYS A 116 2.58 -6.67 -14.16
N ILE A 117 2.93 -5.43 -13.82
CA ILE A 117 2.07 -4.26 -14.05
C ILE A 117 2.45 -3.46 -15.31
N LEU A 118 3.71 -3.47 -15.74
CA LEU A 118 4.22 -2.63 -16.83
C LEU A 118 5.03 -3.47 -17.83
N THR A 119 4.84 -3.21 -19.12
CA THR A 119 5.77 -3.66 -20.15
C THR A 119 7.02 -2.78 -20.21
N ASP A 120 8.03 -3.22 -20.96
CA ASP A 120 9.24 -2.39 -21.14
C ASP A 120 8.95 -1.17 -22.02
N GLU A 121 8.02 -1.32 -22.96
CA GLU A 121 7.53 -0.29 -23.88
C GLU A 121 6.84 0.84 -23.11
N ALA A 122 5.93 0.51 -22.18
CA ALA A 122 5.33 1.49 -21.28
C ALA A 122 6.39 2.14 -20.38
N ALA A 123 7.28 1.33 -19.78
CA ALA A 123 8.33 1.78 -18.88
C ALA A 123 9.31 2.77 -19.53
N GLN A 124 9.56 2.66 -20.84
CA GLN A 124 10.46 3.57 -21.56
C GLN A 124 9.96 5.03 -21.55
N GLY A 125 8.65 5.24 -21.53
CA GLY A 125 8.01 6.56 -21.46
C GLY A 125 7.90 7.14 -20.04
N LEU A 126 8.39 6.43 -19.03
CA LEU A 126 8.33 6.81 -17.62
C LEU A 126 9.73 7.11 -17.08
N ASN A 127 9.79 7.95 -16.05
CA ASN A 127 10.92 7.98 -15.12
C ASN A 127 10.43 8.44 -13.73
N TRP A 128 11.32 8.48 -12.75
CA TRP A 128 10.93 8.79 -11.38
C TRP A 128 10.29 10.19 -11.23
N ARG A 129 10.90 11.22 -11.81
CA ARG A 129 10.53 12.64 -11.59
C ARG A 129 9.74 13.31 -12.73
N GLY A 130 9.51 12.62 -13.84
CA GLY A 130 8.90 13.17 -15.06
C GLY A 130 9.82 14.08 -15.90
N GLN A 131 11.13 13.82 -15.88
CA GLN A 131 12.09 14.64 -16.63
C GLN A 131 12.13 14.31 -18.12
N ASN A 132 12.56 15.26 -18.96
CA ASN A 132 12.77 15.08 -20.42
C ASN A 132 11.51 14.62 -21.17
N GLY A 133 10.35 15.18 -20.83
CA GLY A 133 9.07 14.86 -21.49
C GLY A 133 8.49 13.49 -21.15
N LYS A 134 9.07 12.78 -20.17
CA LYS A 134 8.54 11.50 -19.65
C LYS A 134 7.55 11.73 -18.52
N VAL A 135 6.71 10.75 -18.26
CA VAL A 135 5.74 10.82 -17.17
C VAL A 135 6.39 10.47 -15.82
N ALA A 136 6.04 11.21 -14.77
CA ALA A 136 6.55 11.02 -13.41
C ALA A 136 5.85 9.84 -12.71
N MET A 137 6.62 8.84 -12.29
CA MET A 137 6.09 7.70 -11.53
C MET A 137 5.90 8.03 -10.04
N VAL A 138 6.70 8.92 -9.44
CA VAL A 138 6.66 9.20 -7.99
C VAL A 138 5.30 9.72 -7.50
N GLN A 139 4.52 10.37 -8.37
CA GLN A 139 3.22 10.96 -8.03
C GLN A 139 2.05 10.00 -8.26
N MET A 140 2.31 8.77 -8.73
CA MET A 140 1.28 7.79 -9.04
C MET A 140 0.90 6.98 -7.81
N ARG A 141 -0.40 6.68 -7.68
CA ARG A 141 -0.94 5.76 -6.68
C ARG A 141 -0.46 4.32 -6.89
N ILE A 142 -0.13 3.95 -8.12
CA ILE A 142 0.57 2.68 -8.39
C ILE A 142 1.87 2.58 -7.57
N THR A 143 2.61 3.68 -7.39
CA THR A 143 3.89 3.69 -6.68
C THR A 143 3.72 3.47 -5.19
N THR A 144 2.67 4.04 -4.59
CA THR A 144 2.34 3.80 -3.18
C THR A 144 1.94 2.34 -2.96
N LEU A 145 1.05 1.82 -3.81
CA LEU A 145 0.66 0.40 -3.82
C LEU A 145 1.84 -0.57 -3.92
N ILE A 146 2.80 -0.31 -4.82
CA ILE A 146 4.01 -1.14 -4.92
C ILE A 146 4.79 -1.11 -3.60
N SER A 147 4.94 0.07 -3.01
CA SER A 147 5.68 0.24 -1.76
C SER A 147 5.01 -0.50 -0.62
N ASP A 148 3.69 -0.37 -0.49
CA ASP A 148 2.90 -1.02 0.54
C ASP A 148 2.94 -2.54 0.39
N ALA A 149 2.81 -3.07 -0.83
CA ALA A 149 2.89 -4.50 -1.10
C ALA A 149 4.27 -5.09 -0.75
N VAL A 150 5.37 -4.39 -1.07
CA VAL A 150 6.72 -4.86 -0.77
C VAL A 150 7.02 -4.78 0.72
N ILE A 151 6.63 -3.68 1.37
CA ILE A 151 6.81 -3.46 2.81
C ILE A 151 5.98 -4.45 3.63
N GLY A 152 4.74 -4.72 3.22
CA GLY A 152 3.88 -5.72 3.86
C GLY A 152 4.46 -7.13 3.82
N PHE A 153 5.24 -7.46 2.79
CA PHE A 153 5.88 -8.77 2.65
C PHE A 153 7.18 -8.93 3.48
N LEU A 154 8.02 -7.89 3.58
CA LEU A 154 9.37 -7.97 4.17
C LEU A 154 9.53 -7.27 5.52
N GLY A 155 8.52 -6.53 5.97
CA GLY A 155 8.57 -5.72 7.17
C GLY A 155 8.92 -4.26 6.89
N SER A 156 8.35 -3.36 7.70
CA SER A 156 8.45 -1.91 7.52
C SER A 156 9.67 -1.32 8.24
N ASN A 157 10.54 -0.65 7.48
CA ASN A 157 11.49 0.31 8.01
C ASN A 157 11.86 1.33 6.91
N LYS A 158 12.41 2.48 7.32
CA LYS A 158 12.78 3.58 6.41
C LYS A 158 13.76 3.15 5.31
N ALA A 159 14.67 2.22 5.62
CA ALA A 159 15.61 1.70 4.64
C ALA A 159 14.89 0.87 3.55
N ALA A 160 13.86 0.10 3.91
CA ALA A 160 13.06 -0.66 2.97
C ALA A 160 12.35 0.27 1.96
N THR A 161 11.73 1.37 2.41
CA THR A 161 11.09 2.34 1.51
C THR A 161 12.08 2.95 0.52
N ALA A 162 13.27 3.36 0.98
CA ALA A 162 14.31 3.89 0.11
C ALA A 162 14.79 2.85 -0.92
N LEU A 163 14.95 1.58 -0.50
CA LEU A 163 15.33 0.49 -1.38
C LEU A 163 14.26 0.16 -2.44
N VAL A 164 12.97 0.27 -2.10
CA VAL A 164 11.87 0.15 -3.08
C VAL A 164 11.99 1.26 -4.12
N GLU A 165 12.10 2.51 -3.67
CA GLU A 165 12.23 3.67 -4.56
C GLU A 165 13.43 3.52 -5.51
N ASP A 166 14.61 3.18 -4.98
CA ASP A 166 15.81 3.02 -5.80
C ASP A 166 15.69 1.83 -6.77
N SER A 167 15.00 0.76 -6.36
CA SER A 167 14.69 -0.37 -7.24
C SER A 167 13.76 0.01 -8.38
N ILE A 168 12.76 0.86 -8.13
CA ILE A 168 11.87 1.40 -9.16
C ILE A 168 12.66 2.28 -10.14
N LYS A 169 13.44 3.24 -9.62
CA LYS A 169 14.28 4.13 -10.44
C LYS A 169 15.18 3.36 -11.39
N GLU A 170 15.93 2.40 -10.86
CA GLU A 170 16.88 1.62 -11.64
C GLU A 170 16.15 0.75 -12.67
N TRP A 171 15.01 0.16 -12.30
CA TRP A 171 14.22 -0.63 -13.24
C TRP A 171 13.66 0.22 -14.38
N LEU A 172 13.16 1.43 -14.12
CA LEU A 172 12.69 2.34 -15.18
C LEU A 172 13.85 2.78 -16.10
N LYS A 173 15.01 3.13 -15.52
CA LYS A 173 16.20 3.53 -16.27
C LYS A 173 16.65 2.46 -17.26
N GLN A 174 16.56 1.19 -16.85
CA GLN A 174 16.96 0.05 -17.67
C GLN A 174 15.95 -0.33 -18.78
N ALA A 175 14.75 0.26 -18.83
CA ALA A 175 13.71 -0.15 -19.78
C ALA A 175 14.20 -0.16 -21.25
N SER A 176 14.84 0.93 -21.69
CA SER A 176 15.38 1.03 -23.06
C SER A 176 16.45 -0.01 -23.36
N ASN A 177 17.29 -0.35 -22.36
CA ASN A 177 18.30 -1.38 -22.50
C ASN A 177 17.67 -2.77 -22.62
N ARG A 178 16.60 -3.04 -21.85
CA ARG A 178 15.87 -4.31 -21.92
C ARG A 178 15.22 -4.53 -23.30
N ILE A 179 14.60 -3.49 -23.87
CA ILE A 179 14.06 -3.51 -25.25
C ILE A 179 15.18 -3.82 -26.25
N SER A 180 16.28 -3.07 -26.17
CA SER A 180 17.42 -3.24 -27.08
C SER A 180 18.03 -4.65 -27.01
N GLN A 181 18.14 -5.22 -25.80
CA GLN A 181 18.64 -6.58 -25.60
C GLN A 181 17.68 -7.65 -26.10
N LYS A 182 16.36 -7.47 -25.94
CA LYS A 182 15.35 -8.36 -26.53
C LYS A 182 15.45 -8.39 -28.05
N LEU A 183 15.54 -7.21 -28.68
CA LEU A 183 15.66 -7.09 -30.13
C LEU A 183 16.95 -7.75 -30.65
N LYS A 184 18.09 -7.51 -29.99
CA LYS A 184 19.36 -8.16 -30.35
C LYS A 184 19.29 -9.69 -30.24
N ARG A 185 18.67 -10.22 -29.17
CA ARG A 185 18.49 -11.67 -29.00
C ARG A 185 17.64 -12.28 -30.11
N HIS A 186 16.55 -11.61 -30.48
CA HIS A 186 15.67 -12.05 -31.57
C HIS A 186 16.37 -12.01 -32.94
N GLN A 187 17.32 -11.10 -33.15
CA GLN A 187 18.13 -11.06 -34.38
C GLN A 187 19.21 -12.14 -34.42
N LEU A 188 19.82 -12.45 -33.27
CA LEU A 188 20.89 -13.45 -33.17
C LEU A 188 20.36 -14.89 -33.19
N HIS A 189 19.15 -15.11 -32.68
CA HIS A 189 18.48 -16.40 -32.68
C HIS A 189 17.02 -16.18 -33.08
N PRO A 190 16.74 -15.94 -34.37
CA PRO A 190 15.36 -15.96 -34.85
C PRO A 190 14.79 -17.33 -34.48
N SER A 191 13.67 -17.34 -33.76
CA SER A 191 12.99 -18.57 -33.38
C SER A 191 12.78 -19.42 -34.64
N ASP A 192 13.33 -20.63 -34.66
CA ASP A 192 13.00 -21.67 -35.64
C ASP A 192 11.58 -22.16 -35.32
N ASP A 193 10.56 -21.35 -35.62
CA ASP A 193 9.15 -21.74 -35.60
C ASP A 193 8.73 -22.34 -36.95
#